data_AF-A0A377ZU73-F1
#
_entry.id   AF-A0A377ZU73-F1
#
_cell.length_a   1.000
_cell.length_b   1.000
_cell.length_c   1.000
_cell.angle_alpha   90.00
_cell.angle_beta   90.00
_cell.angle_gamma   90.00
#
_symmetry.space_group_name_H-M   'P 1'
#
loop_
_entity.id
_entity.type
_entity.pdbx_description
1 polymer ?
#
loop_
_entity_poly.entity_id
_entity_poly.type
_entity_poly.pdbx_seq_one_letter_code
_entity_poly.pdbx_strand_id
1 'polypeptide(L)'
;MNSFVAFIVKDLLGQASILIAFIAMLGLILQKKSPGKTAEGTFKTLLGFLIMMAGINIIVATLTFLNDIFTQGFGMKGYITDVAAIAGLANRELGSEVALTLLVIFAVNIIIARLTPLKYIFLTGQALLWMATIGAVIGYKSGLTGVPLILTGGIFGGVMAVLMPALAQPVVRRITGSDRCGPGALLYYRLSGAGCGR
;
A
#
# COMPACT_ATOMS: atom_id res chain seq x y z
N MET A 1 -28.46 -7.20 -7.73
CA MET A 1 -27.19 -6.53 -8.07
C MET A 1 -26.74 -7.08 -9.41
N ASN A 2 -26.72 -6.26 -10.47
CA ASN A 2 -26.60 -6.74 -11.86
C ASN A 2 -25.29 -7.54 -12.06
N SER A 3 -25.38 -8.76 -12.58
CA SER A 3 -24.26 -9.71 -12.73
C SER A 3 -23.03 -9.11 -13.43
N PHE A 4 -23.23 -8.12 -14.29
CA PHE A 4 -22.16 -7.37 -14.95
C PHE A 4 -21.33 -6.50 -14.00
N VAL A 5 -21.97 -5.85 -13.01
CA VAL A 5 -21.29 -5.04 -11.99
C VAL A 5 -20.54 -5.95 -11.01
N ALA A 6 -21.12 -7.11 -10.67
CA ALA A 6 -20.44 -8.09 -9.83
C ALA A 6 -19.17 -8.64 -10.52
N PHE A 7 -19.24 -8.95 -11.82
CA PHE A 7 -18.09 -9.42 -12.61
C PHE A 7 -16.97 -8.36 -12.70
N ILE A 8 -17.32 -7.10 -12.98
CA ILE A 8 -16.34 -6.01 -13.03
C ILE A 8 -15.70 -5.77 -11.67
N VAL A 9 -16.48 -5.78 -10.58
CA VAL A 9 -15.96 -5.45 -9.25
C VAL A 9 -15.23 -6.61 -8.59
N LYS A 10 -15.73 -7.85 -8.69
CA LYS A 10 -15.07 -9.01 -8.07
C LYS A 10 -14.00 -9.63 -8.94
N ASP A 11 -14.26 -9.83 -10.23
CA ASP A 11 -13.37 -10.64 -11.07
C ASP A 11 -12.34 -9.79 -11.82
N LEU A 12 -12.71 -8.58 -12.25
CA LEU A 12 -11.80 -7.67 -12.96
C LEU A 12 -11.00 -6.78 -12.01
N LEU A 13 -11.69 -6.09 -11.08
CA LEU A 13 -11.07 -5.19 -10.10
C LEU A 13 -10.52 -5.92 -8.86
N GLY A 14 -11.05 -7.11 -8.56
CA GLY A 14 -10.56 -7.92 -7.44
C GLY A 14 -9.24 -8.62 -7.72
N GLN A 15 -8.87 -8.81 -9.00
CA GLN A 15 -7.62 -9.45 -9.39
C GLN A 15 -6.55 -8.39 -9.69
N ALA A 16 -5.68 -8.14 -8.70
CA ALA A 16 -4.63 -7.11 -8.80
C ALA A 16 -3.71 -7.28 -10.02
N SER A 17 -3.46 -8.52 -10.47
CA SER A 17 -2.66 -8.83 -11.66
C SER A 17 -3.26 -8.25 -12.94
N ILE A 18 -4.57 -8.36 -13.10
CA ILE A 18 -5.31 -7.88 -14.26
C ILE A 18 -5.34 -6.35 -14.25
N LEU A 19 -5.63 -5.74 -13.10
CA LEU A 19 -5.64 -4.28 -12.95
C LEU A 19 -4.30 -3.65 -13.34
N ILE A 20 -3.18 -4.20 -12.86
CA ILE A 20 -1.84 -3.71 -13.17
C ILE A 20 -1.50 -3.87 -14.66
N ALA A 21 -1.92 -4.99 -15.27
CA ALA A 21 -1.77 -5.20 -16.70
C ALA A 21 -2.55 -4.16 -17.52
N PHE A 22 -3.79 -3.83 -17.13
CA PHE A 22 -4.56 -2.76 -17.76
C PHE A 22 -3.92 -1.38 -17.63
N ILE A 23 -3.36 -1.07 -16.46
CA ILE A 23 -2.63 0.20 -16.25
C ILE A 23 -1.41 0.26 -17.19
N ALA A 24 -0.66 -0.84 -17.33
CA ALA A 24 0.47 -0.90 -18.26
C ALA A 24 0.01 -0.77 -19.73
N MET A 25 -1.09 -1.43 -20.10
CA MET A 25 -1.67 -1.33 -21.44
C MET A 25 -2.06 0.12 -21.76
N LEU A 26 -2.82 0.78 -20.88
CA LEU A 26 -3.22 2.18 -21.02
C LEU A 26 -1.99 3.10 -21.09
N GLY A 27 -0.99 2.86 -20.25
CA GLY A 27 0.26 3.62 -20.26
C GLY A 27 1.03 3.51 -21.58
N LEU A 28 1.05 2.33 -22.20
CA LEU A 28 1.72 2.10 -23.50
C LEU A 28 0.92 2.67 -24.68
N ILE A 29 -0.41 2.61 -24.60
CA ILE A 29 -1.31 3.25 -25.58
C ILE A 29 -1.15 4.78 -25.53
N LEU A 30 -1.12 5.38 -24.34
CA LEU A 30 -0.89 6.82 -24.19
C LEU A 30 0.49 7.25 -24.71
N GLN A 31 1.50 6.39 -24.58
CA GLN A 31 2.84 6.59 -25.15
C GLN A 31 2.90 6.33 -26.66
N LYS A 32 1.76 6.06 -27.32
CA LYS A 32 1.63 5.80 -28.77
C LYS A 32 2.59 4.72 -29.28
N LYS A 33 2.86 3.69 -28.47
CA LYS A 33 3.68 2.54 -28.89
C LYS A 33 2.89 1.67 -29.87
N SER A 34 3.63 0.93 -30.72
CA SER A 34 3.00 0.02 -31.69
C SER A 34 2.17 -1.06 -30.99
N PRO A 35 1.09 -1.55 -31.60
CA PRO A 35 0.17 -2.51 -30.98
C PRO A 35 0.89 -3.79 -30.51
N GLY A 36 1.92 -4.25 -31.26
CA GLY A 36 2.76 -5.37 -30.85
C GLY A 36 3.54 -5.11 -29.55
N LYS A 37 4.13 -3.92 -29.39
CA LYS A 37 4.84 -3.55 -28.15
C LYS A 37 3.90 -3.32 -26.97
N THR A 38 2.68 -2.84 -27.23
CA THR A 38 1.64 -2.71 -26.21
C THR A 38 1.22 -4.08 -25.68
N ALA A 39 0.97 -5.04 -26.56
CA ALA A 39 0.63 -6.41 -26.15
C ALA A 39 1.80 -7.06 -25.37
N GLU A 40 3.02 -7.00 -25.92
CA GLU A 40 4.22 -7.55 -25.28
C GLU A 40 4.47 -6.94 -23.88
N GLY A 41 4.36 -5.61 -23.75
CA GLY A 41 4.53 -4.92 -22.47
C GLY A 41 3.44 -5.29 -21.47
N THR A 42 2.18 -5.41 -21.91
CA THR A 42 1.07 -5.83 -21.06
C THR A 42 1.29 -7.24 -20.52
N PHE A 43 1.66 -8.19 -21.38
CA PHE A 43 1.93 -9.57 -20.97
C PHE A 43 3.14 -9.68 -20.03
N LYS A 44 4.22 -8.95 -20.30
CA LYS A 44 5.39 -8.88 -19.39
C LYS A 44 4.99 -8.37 -18.02
N THR A 45 4.14 -7.36 -17.95
CA THR A 45 3.69 -6.79 -16.67
C THR A 45 2.79 -7.78 -15.91
N LEU A 46 1.87 -8.45 -16.61
CA LEU A 46 1.00 -9.47 -16.04
C LEU A 46 1.79 -10.66 -15.50
N LEU A 47 2.70 -11.22 -16.32
CA LEU A 47 3.55 -12.35 -15.92
C LEU A 47 4.50 -11.98 -14.78
N GLY A 48 5.11 -10.80 -14.84
CA GLY A 48 5.98 -10.31 -13.77
C GLY A 48 5.27 -10.21 -12.43
N PHE A 49 4.04 -9.68 -12.42
CA PHE A 49 3.24 -9.61 -11.20
C PHE A 49 2.83 -11.00 -10.69
N LEU A 50 2.42 -11.93 -11.57
CA LEU A 50 2.06 -13.30 -11.17
C LEU A 50 3.24 -14.04 -10.53
N ILE A 51 4.43 -13.95 -11.12
CA ILE A 51 5.65 -14.59 -10.59
C ILE A 51 6.02 -13.98 -9.23
N MET A 52 5.96 -12.65 -9.12
CA MET A 52 6.22 -11.95 -7.86
C MET A 52 5.26 -12.41 -6.75
N MET A 53 3.95 -12.46 -7.04
CA MET A 53 2.94 -12.91 -6.07
C MET A 53 3.13 -14.37 -5.68
N ALA A 54 3.50 -15.24 -6.62
CA ALA A 54 3.82 -16.64 -6.31
C ALA A 54 5.01 -16.73 -5.33
N GLY A 55 6.06 -15.95 -5.55
CA GLY A 55 7.21 -15.88 -4.65
C GLY A 55 6.84 -15.37 -3.25
N ILE A 56 6.04 -14.31 -3.17
CA ILE A 56 5.54 -13.77 -1.89
C ILE A 56 4.76 -14.84 -1.13
N ASN A 57 3.85 -15.56 -1.79
CA ASN A 57 3.01 -16.57 -1.15
C ASN A 57 3.83 -17.75 -0.60
N ILE A 58 4.89 -18.17 -1.29
CA ILE A 58 5.79 -19.23 -0.80
C ILE A 58 6.50 -18.80 0.48
N ILE A 59 7.01 -17.55 0.50
CA ILE A 59 7.68 -16.99 1.68
C ILE A 59 6.69 -16.88 2.85
N VAL A 60 5.50 -16.32 2.61
CA VAL A 60 4.46 -16.19 3.63
C VAL A 60 4.06 -17.56 4.18
N ALA A 61 3.86 -18.58 3.33
CA ALA A 61 3.52 -19.93 3.78
C ALA A 61 4.59 -20.53 4.69
N THR A 62 5.87 -20.30 4.38
CA THR A 62 6.99 -20.76 5.20
C THR A 62 7.05 -20.03 6.54
N LEU A 63 6.80 -18.71 6.54
CA LEU A 63 6.73 -17.92 7.77
C LEU A 63 5.54 -18.33 8.65
N THR A 64 4.38 -18.62 8.07
CA THR A 64 3.21 -19.12 8.82
C THR A 64 3.50 -20.46 9.47
N PHE A 65 4.09 -21.40 8.72
CA PHE A 65 4.48 -22.70 9.26
C PHE A 65 5.50 -22.58 10.40
N LEU A 66 6.48 -21.68 10.25
CA LEU A 66 7.45 -21.39 11.30
C LEU A 66 6.75 -20.84 12.56
N ASN A 67 5.81 -19.90 12.40
CA ASN A 67 5.02 -19.36 13.51
C ASN A 67 4.20 -20.45 14.23
N ASP A 68 3.63 -21.41 13.51
CA ASP A 68 2.87 -22.52 14.11
C ASP A 68 3.76 -23.41 14.99
N ILE A 69 4.97 -23.74 14.52
CA ILE A 69 5.95 -24.51 15.30
C ILE A 69 6.37 -23.76 16.56
N PHE A 70 6.65 -22.45 16.45
CA PHE A 70 7.00 -21.63 17.61
C PHE A 70 5.84 -21.55 18.64
N THR A 71 4.61 -21.44 18.15
CA THR A 71 3.40 -21.40 18.98
C THR A 71 3.20 -22.71 19.75
N GLN A 72 3.39 -23.85 19.09
CA GLN A 72 3.25 -25.17 19.70
C GLN A 72 4.43 -25.54 20.62
N GLY A 73 5.66 -25.23 20.21
CA GLY A 73 6.89 -25.61 20.92
C GLY A 73 7.19 -24.77 22.15
N PHE A 74 6.85 -23.48 22.15
CA PHE A 74 7.10 -22.57 23.27
C PHE A 74 5.83 -22.20 24.03
N GLY A 75 4.68 -22.79 23.67
CA GLY A 75 3.39 -22.52 24.31
C GLY A 75 2.97 -21.04 24.24
N MET A 76 3.46 -20.30 23.24
CA MET A 76 3.13 -18.89 23.07
C MET A 76 1.65 -18.76 22.71
N LYS A 77 0.80 -18.53 23.71
CA LYS A 77 -0.58 -18.09 23.50
C LYS A 77 -0.55 -16.63 23.01
N GLY A 78 -0.29 -16.44 21.72
CA GLY A 78 -0.06 -15.12 21.15
C GLY A 78 -0.53 -15.05 19.71
N TYR A 79 -1.37 -14.04 19.47
CA TYR A 79 -2.00 -13.64 18.22
C TYR A 79 -1.18 -13.91 16.96
N ILE A 80 -1.89 -14.38 15.93
CA ILE A 80 -1.38 -14.59 14.57
C ILE A 80 -0.57 -13.34 14.18
N THR A 81 0.74 -13.49 13.93
CA THR A 81 1.61 -12.42 13.41
C THR A 81 1.32 -12.18 11.94
N ASP A 82 0.05 -12.00 11.62
CA ASP A 82 -0.44 -11.61 10.32
C ASP A 82 -0.98 -10.20 10.44
N VAL A 83 -0.42 -9.33 9.61
CA VAL A 83 -0.80 -7.93 9.48
C VAL A 83 -2.30 -7.83 9.19
N ALA A 84 -2.87 -8.74 8.39
CA ALA A 84 -4.30 -8.73 8.09
C ALA A 84 -5.15 -9.25 9.26
N ALA A 85 -4.73 -10.31 9.96
CA ALA A 85 -5.43 -10.81 11.15
C ALA A 85 -5.47 -9.77 12.28
N ILE A 86 -4.34 -9.11 12.58
CA ILE A 86 -4.26 -8.06 13.62
C ILE A 86 -5.10 -6.86 13.21
N ALA A 87 -5.01 -6.43 11.95
CA ALA A 87 -5.83 -5.33 11.45
C ALA A 87 -7.32 -5.67 11.49
N GLY A 88 -7.68 -6.92 11.18
CA GLY A 88 -9.05 -7.40 11.23
C GLY A 88 -9.62 -7.42 12.65
N LEU A 89 -8.83 -7.86 13.63
CA LEU A 89 -9.22 -7.84 15.04
C LEU A 89 -9.43 -6.42 15.55
N ALA A 90 -8.45 -5.54 15.30
CA ALA A 90 -8.54 -4.14 15.70
C ALA A 90 -9.70 -3.40 15.01
N ASN A 91 -10.03 -3.72 13.74
CA ASN A 91 -11.21 -3.16 13.07
C ASN A 91 -12.53 -3.67 13.65
N ARG A 92 -12.58 -4.85 14.27
CA ARG A 92 -13.80 -5.32 14.95
C ARG A 92 -14.05 -4.57 16.25
N GLU A 93 -13.00 -4.16 16.96
CA GLU A 93 -13.12 -3.47 18.25
C GLU A 93 -13.14 -1.94 18.11
N LEU A 94 -12.36 -1.38 17.17
CA LEU A 94 -12.10 0.06 17.00
C LEU A 94 -12.31 0.52 15.55
N GLY A 95 -13.16 -0.16 14.77
CA GLY A 95 -13.29 0.09 13.34
C GLY A 95 -13.68 1.52 12.97
N SER A 96 -14.48 2.18 13.81
CA SER A 96 -14.89 3.58 13.61
C SER A 96 -13.68 4.52 13.78
N GLU A 97 -12.92 4.33 14.85
CA GLU A 97 -11.72 5.11 15.16
C GLU A 97 -10.63 4.89 14.11
N VAL A 98 -10.44 3.66 13.64
CA VAL A 98 -9.47 3.33 12.59
C VAL A 98 -9.85 4.00 11.26
N ALA A 99 -11.13 3.96 10.88
CA ALA A 99 -11.60 4.60 9.65
C ALA A 99 -11.44 6.13 9.68
N LEU A 100 -11.77 6.77 10.81
CA LEU A 100 -11.59 8.22 10.99
C LEU A 100 -10.10 8.60 11.02
N THR A 101 -9.27 7.79 11.67
CA THR A 101 -7.81 7.99 11.70
C THR A 101 -7.22 7.86 10.30
N LEU A 102 -7.67 6.89 9.49
CA LEU A 102 -7.27 6.74 8.10
C LEU A 102 -7.59 7.99 7.27
N LEU A 103 -8.76 8.59 7.47
CA LEU A 103 -9.15 9.83 6.78
C LEU A 103 -8.22 10.98 7.16
N VAL A 104 -7.89 11.11 8.45
CA VAL A 104 -6.93 12.12 8.92
C VAL A 104 -5.52 11.87 8.37
N ILE A 105 -5.04 10.62 8.34
CA ILE A 105 -3.75 10.26 7.73
C ILE A 105 -3.72 10.71 6.27
N PHE A 106 -4.78 10.43 5.51
CA PHE A 106 -4.86 10.81 4.10
C PHE A 106 -4.91 12.33 3.90
N ALA A 107 -5.65 13.05 4.74
CA ALA A 107 -5.70 14.52 4.72
C ALA A 107 -4.31 15.13 5.04
N VAL A 108 -3.65 14.63 6.09
CA VAL A 108 -2.30 15.09 6.49
C VAL A 108 -1.27 14.78 5.41
N ASN A 109 -1.34 13.61 4.78
CA ASN A 109 -0.48 13.21 3.67
C ASN A 109 -0.59 14.21 2.49
N ILE A 110 -1.80 14.64 2.13
CA ILE A 110 -2.02 15.67 1.10
C ILE A 110 -1.50 17.05 1.55
N ILE A 111 -1.77 17.45 2.79
CA ILE A 111 -1.34 18.75 3.34
C ILE A 111 0.18 18.85 3.34
N ILE A 112 0.88 17.82 3.82
CA ILE A 112 2.34 17.78 3.86
C ILE A 112 2.89 17.79 2.43
N ALA A 113 2.34 17.01 1.51
CA ALA A 113 2.76 17.00 0.11
C ALA A 113 2.56 18.36 -0.59
N ARG A 114 1.65 19.21 -0.09
CA ARG A 114 1.40 20.56 -0.61
C ARG A 114 2.30 21.63 0.03
N LEU A 115 2.57 21.52 1.33
CA LEU A 115 3.34 22.52 2.09
C LEU A 115 4.85 22.27 2.07
N THR A 116 5.29 21.02 1.92
CA THR A 116 6.72 20.67 1.89
C THR A 116 7.19 20.31 0.47
N PRO A 117 8.50 20.44 0.16
CA PRO A 117 9.05 20.02 -1.13
C PRO A 117 9.02 18.49 -1.34
N LEU A 118 8.60 17.72 -0.32
CA LEU A 118 8.47 16.26 -0.33
C LEU A 118 7.12 15.85 -0.96
N LYS A 119 7.04 15.87 -2.29
CA LYS A 119 5.83 15.52 -3.07
C LYS A 119 5.63 14.00 -3.17
N TYR A 120 5.54 13.32 -2.02
CA TYR A 120 5.23 11.89 -1.93
C TYR A 120 3.82 11.72 -1.40
N ILE A 121 2.95 11.10 -2.20
CA ILE A 121 1.61 10.75 -1.77
C ILE A 121 1.56 9.23 -1.66
N PHE A 122 1.43 8.74 -0.44
CA PHE A 122 1.20 7.32 -0.19
C PHE A 122 -0.23 6.96 -0.60
N LEU A 123 -0.38 6.26 -1.74
CA LEU A 123 -1.65 5.87 -2.35
C LEU A 123 -2.07 4.42 -2.01
N THR A 124 -1.20 3.65 -1.36
CA THR A 124 -1.40 2.22 -1.10
C THR A 124 -2.32 1.99 0.11
N GLY A 125 -3.61 1.73 -0.15
CA GLY A 125 -4.65 1.61 0.88
C GLY A 125 -4.36 0.61 2.01
N GLN A 126 -3.83 -0.58 1.70
CA GLN A 126 -3.51 -1.61 2.71
C GLN A 126 -2.45 -1.13 3.72
N ALA A 127 -1.42 -0.43 3.24
CA ALA A 127 -0.36 0.09 4.11
C ALA A 127 -0.85 1.26 4.97
N LEU A 128 -1.67 2.16 4.41
CA LEU A 128 -2.28 3.23 5.20
C LEU A 128 -3.24 2.68 6.24
N LEU A 129 -4.03 1.65 5.91
CA LEU A 129 -4.92 1.00 6.86
C LEU A 129 -4.13 0.38 8.02
N TRP A 130 -2.98 -0.24 7.73
CA TRP A 130 -2.10 -0.75 8.78
C TRP A 130 -1.55 0.36 9.69
N MET A 131 -1.07 1.46 9.11
CA MET A 131 -0.59 2.62 9.89
C MET A 131 -1.71 3.24 10.73
N ALA A 132 -2.93 3.35 10.17
CA ALA A 132 -4.11 3.81 10.89
C ALA A 132 -4.46 2.89 12.06
N THR A 133 -4.40 1.58 11.82
CA THR A 133 -4.74 0.57 12.82
C THR A 133 -3.75 0.56 13.98
N ILE A 134 -2.45 0.59 13.69
CA ILE A 134 -1.42 0.71 14.74
C ILE A 134 -1.57 2.03 15.50
N GLY A 135 -1.74 3.15 14.79
CA GLY A 135 -1.91 4.47 15.41
C GLY A 135 -3.12 4.51 16.36
N ALA A 136 -4.25 3.94 15.93
CA ALA A 136 -5.46 3.85 16.74
C ALA A 136 -5.28 2.92 17.95
N VAL A 137 -4.67 1.74 17.78
CA VAL A 137 -4.46 0.78 18.88
C VAL A 137 -3.49 1.33 19.92
N ILE A 138 -2.40 1.98 19.49
CA ILE A 138 -1.44 2.61 20.42
C ILE A 138 -2.09 3.78 21.16
N GLY A 139 -2.85 4.62 20.44
CA GLY A 139 -3.62 5.71 21.05
C GLY A 139 -4.63 5.20 22.08
N TYR A 140 -5.29 4.09 21.78
CA TYR A 140 -6.28 3.50 22.69
C TYR A 140 -5.60 2.94 23.95
N LYS A 141 -4.46 2.26 23.79
CA LYS A 141 -3.68 1.74 24.92
C LYS A 141 -3.01 2.82 25.78
N SER A 142 -2.77 4.02 25.24
CA SER A 142 -2.28 5.15 26.02
C SER A 142 -3.39 5.92 26.76
N GLY A 143 -4.64 5.44 26.69
CA GLY A 143 -5.78 6.00 27.40
C GLY A 143 -6.49 7.16 26.68
N LEU A 144 -6.11 7.44 25.42
CA LEU A 144 -6.80 8.43 24.60
C LEU A 144 -8.06 7.80 24.00
N THR A 145 -9.19 8.48 24.05
CA THR A 145 -10.46 8.00 23.46
C THR A 145 -11.10 9.09 22.62
N GLY A 146 -11.73 8.71 21.50
CA GLY A 146 -12.43 9.64 20.60
C GLY A 146 -11.50 10.57 19.82
N VAL A 147 -11.82 11.87 19.80
CA VAL A 147 -11.18 12.89 18.93
C VAL A 147 -9.66 13.03 19.15
N PRO A 148 -9.13 13.05 20.40
CA PRO A 148 -7.69 13.11 20.64
C PRO A 148 -6.93 11.91 20.05
N LEU A 149 -7.50 10.71 20.10
CA LEU A 149 -6.91 9.49 19.54
C LEU A 149 -6.81 9.58 18.01
N ILE A 150 -7.90 10.02 17.37
CA ILE A 150 -7.98 10.16 15.91
C ILE A 150 -6.97 11.19 15.40
N LEU A 151 -6.86 12.34 16.07
CA LEU A 151 -5.94 13.40 15.67
C LEU A 151 -4.48 13.03 15.91
N THR A 152 -4.14 12.49 17.08
CA THR A 152 -2.75 12.13 17.40
C THR A 152 -2.24 10.95 16.56
N GLY A 153 -3.05 9.89 16.45
CA GLY A 153 -2.75 8.74 15.58
C GLY A 153 -2.71 9.13 14.10
N GLY A 154 -3.61 10.02 13.68
CA GLY A 154 -3.72 10.46 12.29
C GLY A 154 -2.57 11.37 11.85
N ILE A 155 -2.16 12.31 12.70
CA ILE A 155 -1.02 13.19 12.44
C ILE A 155 0.28 12.39 12.44
N PHE A 156 0.50 11.53 13.45
CA PHE A 156 1.69 10.71 13.52
C PHE A 156 1.78 9.75 12.32
N GLY A 157 0.69 9.05 12.01
CA GLY A 157 0.61 8.17 10.84
C GLY A 157 0.81 8.91 9.52
N GLY A 158 0.23 10.11 9.37
CA GLY A 158 0.39 10.94 8.17
C GLY A 158 1.82 11.46 7.98
N VAL A 159 2.49 11.89 9.06
CA VAL A 159 3.89 12.32 9.01
C VAL A 159 4.80 11.15 8.67
N MET A 160 4.61 9.99 9.30
CA MET A 160 5.38 8.77 9.00
C MET A 160 5.17 8.29 7.56
N ALA A 161 3.95 8.37 7.05
CA ALA A 161 3.62 8.00 5.68
C ALA A 161 4.35 8.86 4.63
N VAL A 162 4.72 10.10 4.95
CA VAL A 162 5.50 10.97 4.05
C VAL A 162 7.01 10.87 4.30
N LEU A 163 7.42 10.75 5.57
CA LEU A 163 8.84 10.71 5.96
C LEU A 163 9.53 9.41 5.52
N MET A 164 8.88 8.26 5.71
CA MET A 164 9.49 6.96 5.36
C MET A 164 9.86 6.87 3.87
N PRO A 165 8.98 7.23 2.91
CA PRO A 165 9.36 7.29 1.52
C PRO A 165 10.49 8.28 1.22
N ALA A 166 10.47 9.45 1.86
CA ALA A 166 11.51 10.46 1.68
C ALA A 166 12.90 9.93 2.09
N LEU A 167 12.96 9.16 3.18
CA LEU A 167 14.19 8.50 3.64
C LEU A 167 14.58 7.29 2.78
N ALA A 168 13.62 6.53 2.26
CA ALA A 168 13.88 5.38 1.41
C ALA A 168 14.32 5.78 -0.02
N GLN A 169 13.92 6.95 -0.49
CA GLN A 169 14.21 7.41 -1.85
C GLN A 169 15.69 7.52 -2.22
N PRO A 170 16.62 8.05 -1.39
CA PRO A 170 18.05 8.06 -1.74
C PRO A 170 18.62 6.66 -1.91
N VAL A 171 18.12 5.67 -1.16
CA VAL A 171 18.52 4.26 -1.31
C VAL A 171 17.96 3.68 -2.61
N VAL A 172 16.68 3.92 -2.88
CA VAL A 172 16.05 3.46 -4.13
C VAL A 172 16.69 4.09 -5.36
N ARG A 173 17.07 5.38 -5.31
CA ARG A 173 17.82 6.04 -6.39
C ARG A 173 19.15 5.37 -6.69
N ARG A 174 19.89 4.92 -5.66
CA ARG A 174 21.16 4.20 -5.84
C ARG A 174 20.98 2.82 -6.47
N ILE A 175 19.86 2.15 -6.20
CA ILE A 175 19.59 0.79 -6.68
C ILE A 175 18.94 0.81 -8.08
N THR A 176 18.01 1.73 -8.34
CA THR A 176 17.23 1.78 -9.58
C THR A 176 17.82 2.70 -10.65
N GLY A 177 18.83 3.52 -10.32
CA GLY A 177 19.50 4.42 -11.26
C GLY A 177 18.58 5.46 -11.92
N SER A 178 17.34 5.62 -11.46
CA SER A 178 16.34 6.49 -12.07
C SER A 178 15.52 7.23 -11.01
N ASP A 179 15.21 8.49 -11.30
CA ASP A 179 14.52 9.43 -10.40
C ASP A 179 12.98 9.26 -10.40
N ARG A 180 12.45 8.28 -11.13
CA ARG A 180 11.06 8.28 -11.61
C ARG A 180 10.08 7.42 -10.79
N CYS A 181 10.54 6.42 -10.04
CA CYS A 181 9.67 5.55 -9.24
C CYS A 181 10.21 5.38 -7.80
N GLY A 182 9.42 5.79 -6.80
CA GLY A 182 9.69 5.43 -5.40
C GLY A 182 9.31 3.97 -5.12
N PRO A 183 9.76 3.38 -4.00
CA PRO A 183 9.38 2.03 -3.63
C PRO A 183 7.87 1.96 -3.30
N GLY A 184 7.15 0.98 -3.87
CA GLY A 184 5.79 0.60 -3.46
C GLY A 184 4.64 1.46 -4.02
N ALA A 185 4.43 1.46 -5.34
CA ALA A 185 3.33 2.16 -6.01
C ALA A 185 3.23 3.67 -5.66
N LEU A 186 4.37 4.27 -5.30
CA LEU A 186 4.45 5.65 -4.87
C LEU A 186 4.59 6.57 -6.08
N LEU A 187 3.55 7.35 -6.37
CA LEU A 187 3.56 8.30 -7.47
C LEU A 187 4.42 9.51 -7.10
N TYR A 188 5.60 9.62 -7.71
CA TYR A 188 6.43 10.82 -7.60
C TYR A 188 5.90 11.91 -8.53
N TYR A 189 5.09 12.83 -8.00
CA TYR A 189 4.61 13.97 -8.78
C TYR A 189 5.60 15.14 -8.65
N ARG A 190 6.71 15.07 -9.39
CA ARG A 190 7.59 16.24 -9.58
C ARG A 190 6.85 17.22 -10.49
N LEU A 191 6.12 18.15 -9.87
CA LEU A 191 5.57 19.40 -10.43
C LEU A 191 6.65 20.36 -10.99
N SER A 192 7.71 19.83 -11.59
CA SER A 192 8.78 20.57 -12.25
C SER A 192 9.03 19.94 -13.61
N GLY A 193 8.06 20.11 -14.52
CA GLY A 193 8.29 20.30 -15.96
C GLY A 193 9.12 19.29 -16.76
N ALA A 194 9.44 18.10 -16.26
CA ALA A 194 10.18 17.10 -17.03
C ALA A 194 9.24 15.98 -17.44
N GLY A 195 8.81 16.05 -18.71
CA GLY A 195 7.92 15.09 -19.34
C GLY A 195 8.36 13.64 -19.17
N CYS A 196 7.36 12.78 -19.09
CA CYS A 196 7.46 11.35 -19.31
C CYS A 196 8.04 11.11 -20.70
N GLY A 197 9.35 10.88 -20.79
CA GLY A 197 10.03 10.82 -22.09
C GLY A 197 11.48 10.42 -21.96
N ARG A 198 11.72 9.11 -22.03
CA ARG A 198 12.83 8.36 -22.61
C ARG A 198 12.94 7.04 -21.86
#